data_AF-A0A7V2AKE7-F1
#
_entry.id   AF-A0A7V2AKE7-F1
#
_cell.length_a   1.000
_cell.length_b   1.000
_cell.length_c   1.000
_cell.angle_alpha   90.00
_cell.angle_beta   90.00
_cell.angle_gamma   90.00
#
_symmetry.space_group_name_H-M   'P 1'
#
loop_
_entity.id
_entity.type
_entity.pdbx_description
1 polymer ?
#
loop_
_entity_poly.entity_id
_entity_poly.type
_entity_poly.pdbx_seq_one_letter_code
_entity_poly.pdbx_strand_id
1 'polypeptide(L)' 'MSHSPPFLKSLAQVFSQRVRQYGAKPAGVLWKDRHGQRLRFEVLYNILNHAPVSRPLTIADLGCGYGAFFDFLTTVPE' A
#
# COMPACT_ATOMS: atom_id res chain seq x y z
N MET A 1 6.24 -29.14 -0.86
CA MET A 1 5.08 -28.26 -0.59
C MET A 1 5.55 -27.22 0.41
N SER A 2 5.49 -25.93 0.08
CA SER A 2 5.92 -24.88 1.01
C SER A 2 4.89 -24.75 2.13
N HIS A 3 5.28 -25.05 3.37
CA HIS A 3 4.42 -24.81 4.52
C HIS A 3 4.38 -23.31 4.79
N SER A 4 3.19 -22.73 4.66
CA SER A 4 2.94 -21.34 5.05
C SER A 4 3.19 -21.16 6.55
N PRO A 5 3.87 -20.09 6.98
CA PRO A 5 4.07 -19.81 8.40
C PRO A 5 2.73 -19.76 9.17
N PRO A 6 2.66 -20.34 10.38
CA PRO A 6 1.41 -20.40 11.15
C PRO A 6 0.75 -19.03 11.41
N PHE A 7 1.54 -17.97 11.49
CA PHE A 7 1.05 -16.61 11.78
C PHE A 7 0.25 -15.97 10.63
N LEU A 8 0.37 -16.48 9.39
CA LEU A 8 -0.31 -15.88 8.24
C LEU A 8 -1.84 -15.95 8.35
N LYS A 9 -2.37 -17.02 8.96
CA LYS A 9 -3.82 -17.15 9.22
C LYS A 9 -4.31 -16.07 10.18
N SER A 10 -3.61 -15.87 11.29
CA SER A 10 -3.95 -14.83 12.28
C SER A 10 -3.81 -13.43 11.68
N LEU A 11 -2.78 -13.20 10.86
CA LEU A 11 -2.58 -11.93 10.17
C LEU A 11 -3.74 -11.60 9.22
N ALA A 12 -4.17 -12.58 8.41
CA ALA A 12 -5.31 -12.41 7.50
C ALA A 12 -6.61 -12.10 8.25
N GLN A 13 -6.83 -12.72 9.42
CA GLN A 13 -7.97 -12.44 10.29
C GLN A 13 -7.94 -11.00 10.82
N VAL A 14 -6.77 -10.51 11.27
CA VAL A 14 -6.60 -9.13 11.74
C VAL A 14 -6.91 -8.12 10.63
N PHE A 15 -6.35 -8.28 9.43
CA PHE A 15 -6.66 -7.39 8.30
C PHE A 15 -8.15 -7.41 7.95
N SER A 16 -8.76 -8.60 7.90
CA SER A 16 -10.19 -8.76 7.61
C SER A 16 -11.07 -8.04 8.64
N GLN A 17 -10.73 -8.15 9.93
CA GLN A 17 -11.46 -7.46 10.99
C GLN A 17 -11.32 -5.94 10.89
N ARG A 18 -10.10 -5.44 10.65
CA ARG A 18 -9.85 -4.00 10.58
C ARG A 18 -10.51 -3.34 9.38
N VAL A 19 -10.49 -3.99 8.21
CA VAL A 19 -11.22 -3.47 7.03
C VAL A 19 -12.72 -3.42 7.30
N ARG A 20 -13.31 -4.44 7.94
CA ARG A 20 -14.73 -4.39 8.34
C ARG A 20 -15.03 -3.27 9.33
N GLN A 21 -14.13 -3.01 10.28
CA GLN A 21 -14.33 -2.01 11.33
C GLN A 21 -14.12 -0.57 10.86
N TYR A 22 -13.08 -0.32 10.06
CA TYR A 22 -12.64 1.03 9.70
C TYR A 22 -12.93 1.40 8.24
N GLY A 23 -13.21 0.43 7.38
CA GLY A 23 -13.39 0.62 5.94
C GLY A 23 -12.09 0.95 5.22
N ALA A 24 -12.22 1.62 4.07
CA ALA A 24 -11.12 2.12 3.24
C ALA A 24 -10.42 3.33 3.90
N LYS A 25 -9.73 3.07 5.01
CA LYS A 25 -9.00 4.07 5.82
C LYS A 25 -7.64 3.50 6.22
N PRO A 26 -6.66 4.34 6.60
CA PRO A 26 -5.33 3.87 6.98
C PRO A 26 -5.38 2.85 8.14
N ALA A 27 -6.22 3.11 9.14
CA ALA A 27 -6.44 2.20 10.27
C ALA A 27 -7.02 0.83 9.88
N GLY A 28 -7.68 0.73 8.72
CA GLY A 28 -8.22 -0.52 8.17
C GLY A 28 -7.15 -1.48 7.68
N VAL A 29 -5.96 -0.96 7.35
CA VAL A 29 -4.82 -1.75 6.85
C VAL A 29 -3.55 -1.50 7.69
N LEU A 30 -3.74 -1.35 9.01
CA LEU A 30 -2.69 -1.27 10.03
C LEU A 30 -1.74 -0.06 9.97
N TRP A 31 -2.09 1.01 9.25
CA TRP A 31 -1.37 2.26 9.39
C TRP A 31 -1.71 2.93 10.73
N LYS A 32 -0.67 3.41 11.42
CA LYS A 32 -0.81 4.20 12.67
C LYS A 32 -1.68 5.43 12.44
N ASP A 33 -1.39 6.18 11.38
CA ASP A 33 -2.07 7.41 11.02
C ASP A 33 -1.89 7.70 9.53
N ARG A 34 -2.59 8.74 9.04
CA ARG A 34 -2.51 9.16 7.63
C ARG A 34 -1.14 9.71 7.26
N HIS A 35 -0.44 10.33 8.20
CA HIS A 35 0.82 11.00 7.94
C HIS A 35 1.91 9.97 7.61
N GLY A 36 2.04 8.91 8.41
CA GLY A 36 2.97 7.82 8.13
C GLY A 36 2.67 7.09 6.81
N GLN A 37 1.39 6.88 6.50
CA GLN A 37 1.00 6.29 5.21
C GLN A 37 1.40 7.21 4.04
N ARG A 38 1.10 8.51 4.16
CA ARG A 38 1.42 9.51 3.14
C ARG A 38 2.93 9.64 2.93
N LEU A 39 3.73 9.69 4.01
CA LEU A 39 5.18 9.76 3.94
C LEU A 39 5.77 8.56 3.18
N ARG A 40 5.26 7.34 3.41
CA ARG A 40 5.67 6.18 2.61
C ARG A 40 5.42 6.39 1.12
N PHE A 41 4.28 6.97 0.76
CA PHE A 41 3.96 7.22 -0.64
C PHE A 41 4.93 8.21 -1.28
N GLU A 42 5.31 9.28 -0.58
CA GLU A 42 6.30 10.26 -1.04
C GLU A 42 7.67 9.61 -1.25
N VAL A 43 8.12 8.78 -0.30
CA VAL A 43 9.38 8.06 -0.43
C VAL A 43 9.37 7.11 -1.63
N LEU A 44 8.27 6.36 -1.83
CA LEU A 44 8.14 5.46 -2.99
C LEU A 44 8.13 6.25 -4.30
N TYR A 45 7.38 7.35 -4.37
CA TYR A 45 7.33 8.21 -5.54
C TYR A 45 8.69 8.81 -5.90
N ASN A 46 9.46 9.25 -4.90
CA ASN A 46 10.80 9.78 -5.14
C ASN A 46 11.74 8.74 -5.77
N ILE A 47 11.56 7.44 -5.51
CA ILE A 47 12.31 6.39 -6.20
C ILE A 47 11.93 6.34 -7.69
N LEU A 48 10.66 6.57 -8.01
CA LEU A 48 10.16 6.56 -9.39
C LEU A 48 10.73 7.73 -10.21
N ASN A 49 11.00 8.88 -9.58
CA ASN A 49 11.63 10.04 -10.23
C ASN A 49 13.04 9.73 -10.78
N HIS A 50 13.67 8.65 -10.32
CA HIS A 50 14.96 8.19 -10.83
C HIS A 50 14.82 7.13 -11.95
N ALA A 51 13.60 6.76 -12.34
CA ALA A 51 13.38 5.83 -13.44
C ALA A 51 13.73 6.47 -14.79
N PRO A 52 14.30 5.72 -15.75
CA PRO A 52 14.59 6.26 -17.08
C PRO A 52 13.30 6.69 -17.80
N VAL A 53 13.27 7.95 -18.25
CA VAL A 53 12.14 8.55 -19.00
C VAL A 53 11.96 7.96 -20.41
N SER A 54 12.90 7.12 -20.88
CA SER A 54 12.88 6.55 -22.22
C SER A 54 11.81 5.47 -22.45
N ARG A 55 11.09 5.05 -21.39
CA ARG A 55 9.99 4.07 -21.50
C ARG A 55 8.89 4.37 -20.47
N PRO A 56 7.62 4.03 -20.79
CA PRO A 56 6.54 4.07 -19.81
C PRO A 56 6.86 3.20 -18.59
N LEU A 57 6.53 3.71 -17.41
CA LEU A 57 6.65 2.99 -16.14
C LEU A 57 5.36 2.18 -15.89
N THR A 58 5.50 0.95 -15.42
CA THR A 58 4.37 0.12 -14.95
C THR A 58 4.67 -0.36 -13.53
N ILE A 59 3.69 -0.22 -12.63
CA ILE A 59 3.83 -0.54 -11.20
C ILE A 59 2.86 -1.66 -10.83
N ALA A 60 3.36 -2.68 -10.13
CA ALA A 60 2.55 -3.71 -9.50
C ALA A 60 2.54 -3.49 -7.97
N ASP A 61 1.44 -2.96 -7.43
CA ASP A 61 1.28 -2.70 -5.99
C ASP A 61 0.70 -3.92 -5.26
N LEU A 62 1.58 -4.85 -4.87
CA LEU A 62 1.19 -6.07 -4.16
C LEU A 62 0.87 -5.75 -2.70
N GLY A 63 -0.38 -6.05 -2.31
CA GLY A 63 -0.87 -5.66 -0.99
C GLY A 63 -1.22 -4.17 -0.91
N CYS A 64 -1.78 -3.62 -1.99
CA CYS A 64 -2.23 -2.22 -2.11
C CYS A 64 -3.24 -1.74 -1.03
N GLY A 65 -3.72 -2.66 -0.20
CA GLY A 65 -4.72 -2.39 0.83
C GLY A 65 -6.03 -1.95 0.20
N TYR A 66 -6.39 -0.69 0.40
CA TYR A 66 -7.60 -0.09 -0.15
C TYR A 66 -7.33 0.81 -1.37
N GLY A 67 -6.15 0.72 -1.99
CA GLY A 67 -5.81 1.45 -3.21
C GLY A 67 -5.22 2.86 -2.99
N ALA A 68 -4.96 3.26 -1.75
CA ALA A 68 -4.52 4.63 -1.44
C ALA A 68 -3.22 5.08 -2.13
N PHE A 69 -2.31 4.16 -2.49
CA PHE A 69 -1.11 4.54 -3.23
C PHE A 69 -1.44 4.86 -4.69
N PHE A 70 -2.36 4.12 -5.30
CA PHE A 70 -2.89 4.44 -6.63
C PHE A 70 -3.56 5.82 -6.62
N ASP A 71 -4.45 6.07 -5.65
CA ASP A 71 -5.10 7.39 -5.51
C ASP A 71 -4.06 8.50 -5.40
N PHE A 72 -3.03 8.30 -4.56
CA PHE A 72 -1.94 9.26 -4.44
C PHE A 72 -1.22 9.50 -5.78
N LEU A 73 -0.85 8.46 -6.53
CA LEU A 73 -0.18 8.59 -7.83
C LEU A 73 -1.04 9.29 -8.88
N THR A 74 -2.38 9.23 -8.79
CA THR A 74 -3.26 9.99 -9.71
C THR A 74 -3.37 11.48 -9.37
N THR A 75 -2.85 11.90 -8.21
CA THR A 75 -2.90 13.30 -7.74
C THR A 75 -1.57 14.04 -7.88
N VAL A 76 -0.47 13.33 -8.13
CA VAL A 76 0.83 13.97 -8.37
C VAL A 76 0.90 14.52 -9.79
N PRO A 77 1.53 15.69 -10.00
CA PRO A 77 1.82 16.19 -11.34
C PRO A 77 2.74 15.22 -12.10
N GLU A 78 2.58 15.15 -13.43
CA GLU A 78 3.52 14.45 -14.33
C GLU A 78 4.94 15.01 -14.27
#